data_AF-A0A154QFU0-F1
#
_entry.id   AF-A0A154QFU0-F1
#
_cell.length_a   1.000
_cell.length_b   1.000
_cell.length_c   1.000
_cell.angle_alpha   90.00
_cell.angle_beta   90.00
_cell.angle_gamma   90.00
#
_symmetry.space_group_name_H-M   'P 1'
#
loop_
_entity.id
_entity.type
_entity.pdbx_description
1 polymer ?
#
loop_
_entity_poly.entity_id
_entity_poly.type
_entity_poly.pdbx_seq_one_letter_code
_entity_poly.pdbx_strand_id
1 'polypeptide(L)'
;MDISETYLTLGAVTFELGVPLAAIVVVAFVPRIRKFAVVLLGAVTPLLLAYAFIAASYFSAPAEPSGRFPFSAVWVMSFVVYLALVLAGTALALIPKPSNLYGRYFIGFLSAPICYALLNLVS
;
A
#
# COMPACT_ATOMS: atom_id res chain seq x y z
N MET A 1 21.39 11.98 -8.66
CA MET A 1 20.71 10.82 -8.08
C MET A 1 21.79 9.78 -7.92
N ASP A 2 22.21 9.57 -6.69
CA ASP A 2 23.28 8.62 -6.40
C ASP A 2 22.79 7.20 -6.69
N ILE A 3 23.68 6.32 -7.14
CA ILE A 3 23.34 4.94 -7.52
C ILE A 3 22.57 4.23 -6.39
N SER A 4 22.88 4.53 -5.12
CA SER A 4 22.16 3.97 -3.96
C SER A 4 20.71 4.44 -3.85
N GLU A 5 20.40 5.69 -4.16
CA GLU A 5 19.03 6.22 -4.12
C GLU A 5 18.16 5.54 -5.18
N THR A 6 18.71 5.32 -6.37
CA THR A 6 18.01 4.63 -7.45
C THR A 6 17.63 3.19 -7.08
N TYR A 7 18.54 2.44 -6.45
CA TYR A 7 18.25 1.08 -5.98
C TYR A 7 17.22 1.06 -4.83
N LEU A 8 17.28 2.03 -3.92
CA LEU A 8 16.30 2.17 -2.83
C LEU A 8 14.89 2.44 -3.37
N THR A 9 14.75 3.39 -4.30
CA THR A 9 13.46 3.69 -4.93
C THR A 9 12.93 2.48 -5.70
N LEU A 10 13.78 1.80 -6.49
CA LEU A 10 13.37 0.59 -7.22
C LEU A 10 12.91 -0.53 -6.28
N GLY A 11 13.61 -0.73 -5.16
CA GLY A 11 13.23 -1.71 -4.13
C GLY A 11 11.87 -1.37 -3.50
N ALA A 12 11.66 -0.12 -3.08
CA ALA A 12 10.41 0.34 -2.51
C ALA A 12 9.24 0.17 -3.49
N VAL A 13 9.40 0.63 -4.74
CA VAL A 13 8.38 0.50 -5.81
C VAL A 13 8.03 -0.97 -6.06
N THR A 14 9.04 -1.83 -6.19
CA THR A 14 8.83 -3.26 -6.48
C THR A 14 8.07 -3.94 -5.35
N PHE A 15 8.37 -3.61 -4.09
CA PHE A 15 7.66 -4.15 -2.95
C PHE A 15 6.23 -3.60 -2.84
N GLU A 16 6.06 -2.29 -2.94
CA GLU A 16 4.79 -1.59 -2.75
C GLU A 16 3.75 -1.94 -3.82
N LEU A 17 4.19 -2.22 -5.05
CA LEU A 17 3.34 -2.70 -6.14
C LEU A 17 3.28 -4.23 -6.24
N GLY A 18 4.34 -4.93 -5.83
CA GLY A 18 4.41 -6.38 -5.88
C GLY A 18 3.43 -7.05 -4.91
N VAL A 19 3.28 -6.51 -3.70
CA VAL A 19 2.36 -7.05 -2.68
C VAL A 19 0.88 -6.99 -3.10
N PRO A 20 0.32 -5.86 -3.59
CA PRO A 20 -1.07 -5.83 -4.07
C PRO A 20 -1.26 -6.68 -5.31
N LEU A 21 -0.28 -6.74 -6.22
CA LEU A 21 -0.34 -7.62 -7.38
C LEU A 21 -0.41 -9.09 -6.96
N ALA A 22 0.47 -9.52 -6.04
CA ALA A 22 0.45 -10.85 -5.47
C ALA A 22 -0.87 -11.15 -4.76
N ALA A 23 -1.42 -10.18 -4.02
CA ALA A 23 -2.70 -10.32 -3.36
C ALA A 23 -3.87 -10.46 -4.36
N ILE A 24 -3.88 -9.72 -5.48
CA ILE A 24 -4.86 -9.89 -6.56
C ILE A 24 -4.78 -11.29 -7.17
N VAL A 25 -3.57 -11.76 -7.49
CA VAL A 25 -3.33 -13.11 -8.03
C VAL A 25 -3.86 -14.16 -7.05
N VAL A 26 -3.56 -14.01 -5.77
CA VAL A 26 -4.05 -14.93 -4.72
C VAL A 26 -5.58 -14.90 -4.62
N VAL A 27 -6.21 -13.73 -4.73
CA VAL A 27 -7.67 -13.60 -4.72
C VAL A 27 -8.31 -14.30 -5.92
N ALA A 28 -7.67 -14.22 -7.09
CA ALA A 28 -8.17 -14.80 -8.34
C ALA A 28 -7.99 -16.32 -8.40
N PHE A 29 -6.82 -16.81 -7.97
CA PHE A 29 -6.41 -18.20 -8.24
C PHE A 29 -6.37 -19.11 -7.00
N VAL A 30 -6.42 -18.57 -5.78
CA VAL A 30 -6.28 -19.39 -4.56
C VAL A 30 -7.45 -19.17 -3.58
N PRO A 31 -8.58 -19.89 -3.76
CA PRO A 31 -9.79 -19.72 -2.95
C PRO A 31 -9.58 -19.90 -1.45
N ARG A 32 -8.65 -20.79 -1.06
CA ARG A 32 -8.36 -21.14 0.34
C ARG A 32 -7.88 -19.94 1.17
N ILE A 33 -7.10 -19.06 0.56
CA ILE A 33 -6.49 -17.89 1.21
C ILE A 33 -7.01 -16.55 0.67
N ARG A 34 -7.98 -16.57 -0.26
CA ARG A 34 -8.70 -15.39 -0.76
C ARG A 34 -9.18 -14.49 0.38
N LYS A 35 -9.69 -15.10 1.44
CA LYS A 35 -10.21 -14.43 2.64
C LYS A 35 -9.15 -13.61 3.42
N PHE A 36 -7.87 -13.95 3.24
CA PHE A 36 -6.72 -13.24 3.81
C PHE A 36 -6.28 -12.12 2.86
N ALA A 37 -6.10 -12.46 1.57
CA ALA A 37 -5.65 -11.53 0.55
C ALA A 37 -6.60 -10.33 0.35
N VAL A 38 -7.92 -10.53 0.50
CA VAL A 38 -8.91 -9.44 0.44
C VAL A 38 -8.74 -8.40 1.56
N VAL A 39 -8.37 -8.85 2.78
CA VAL A 39 -8.11 -7.94 3.90
C VAL A 39 -6.83 -7.13 3.62
N LEU A 40 -5.79 -7.82 3.15
CA LEU A 40 -4.52 -7.19 2.81
C LEU A 40 -4.70 -6.14 1.71
N LEU A 41 -5.46 -6.46 0.66
CA LEU A 41 -5.83 -5.50 -0.39
C LEU A 41 -6.57 -4.29 0.17
N GLY A 42 -7.54 -4.51 1.06
CA GLY A 42 -8.21 -3.42 1.76
C GLY A 42 -7.22 -2.50 2.49
N ALA A 43 -6.27 -3.07 3.23
CA ALA A 43 -5.30 -2.31 4.03
C ALA A 43 -4.36 -1.44 3.19
N VAL A 44 -3.91 -1.92 2.03
CA VAL A 44 -3.00 -1.17 1.16
C VAL A 44 -3.72 -0.21 0.20
N THR A 45 -5.03 -0.38 -0.03
CA THR A 45 -5.80 0.42 -1.00
C THR A 45 -5.72 1.93 -0.74
N PRO A 46 -5.87 2.46 0.51
CA PRO A 46 -5.78 3.89 0.76
C PRO A 46 -4.47 4.52 0.26
N LEU A 47 -3.35 3.81 0.43
CA LEU A 47 -2.05 4.29 -0.03
C LEU A 47 -1.90 4.18 -1.55
N LEU A 48 -2.43 3.12 -2.16
CA LEU A 48 -2.47 2.99 -3.62
C LEU A 48 -3.32 4.08 -4.28
N LEU A 49 -4.43 4.49 -3.64
CA LEU A 49 -5.24 5.62 -4.11
C LEU A 49 -4.46 6.94 -4.03
N ALA A 50 -3.68 7.15 -2.96
CA ALA A 50 -2.80 8.30 -2.85
C ALA A 50 -1.73 8.30 -3.96
N TYR A 51 -1.10 7.16 -4.24
CA TYR A 51 -0.15 7.05 -5.36
C TYR A 51 -0.81 7.31 -6.71
N ALA A 52 -2.02 6.80 -6.94
CA ALA A 52 -2.75 7.06 -8.18
C ALA A 52 -3.04 8.56 -8.35
N PHE A 53 -3.39 9.27 -7.28
CA PHE A 53 -3.61 10.72 -7.31
C PHE A 53 -2.31 11.49 -7.59
N ILE A 54 -1.22 11.13 -6.93
CA ILE A 54 0.11 11.73 -7.14
C ILE A 54 0.57 11.48 -8.58
N ALA A 55 0.45 10.26 -9.09
CA ALA A 55 0.76 9.93 -10.47
C ALA A 55 -0.11 10.72 -11.46
N ALA A 56 -1.42 10.80 -11.23
CA ALA A 56 -2.33 11.57 -12.08
C ALA A 56 -1.96 13.06 -12.10
N SER A 57 -1.60 13.65 -10.95
CA SER A 57 -1.12 15.03 -10.87
C SER A 57 0.19 15.24 -11.64
N TYR A 58 1.12 14.28 -11.56
CA TYR A 58 2.39 14.31 -12.28
C TYR A 58 2.19 14.26 -13.81
N PHE A 59 1.27 13.44 -14.30
CA PHE A 59 0.97 13.35 -15.74
C PHE A 59 0.11 14.51 -16.26
N SER A 60 -0.69 15.15 -15.39
CA SER A 60 -1.59 16.24 -15.78
C SER A 60 -0.92 17.62 -15.78
N ALA A 61 0.24 17.77 -15.13
CA ALA A 61 1.02 19.02 -15.07
C ALA A 61 2.40 18.83 -15.75
N PRO A 62 2.54 19.11 -17.08
CA PRO A 62 3.75 18.76 -17.83
C PRO A 62 4.99 19.63 -17.57
N ALA A 63 5.00 20.52 -16.58
CA ALA A 63 5.93 21.64 -16.57
C ALA A 63 6.56 21.93 -15.21
N GLU A 64 7.32 20.98 -14.65
CA GLU A 64 8.37 21.36 -13.69
C GLU A 64 9.44 20.25 -13.61
N PRO A 65 10.71 20.53 -13.98
CA PRO A 65 11.84 19.59 -13.84
C PRO A 65 12.04 19.10 -12.39
N SER A 66 11.53 19.85 -11.42
CA SER A 66 11.48 19.54 -9.99
C SER A 66 10.50 18.42 -9.63
N GLY A 67 9.53 18.06 -10.48
CA GLY A 67 8.47 17.09 -10.16
C GLY A 67 8.90 15.62 -10.13
N ARG A 68 10.06 15.28 -10.70
CA ARG A 68 10.60 13.89 -10.66
C ARG A 68 11.08 13.49 -9.27
N PHE A 69 11.69 14.42 -8.54
CA PHE A 69 12.19 14.20 -7.18
C PHE A 69 11.09 13.85 -6.17
N PRO A 70 9.98 14.62 -6.05
CA PRO A 70 8.88 14.28 -5.15
C PRO A 70 8.20 12.97 -5.57
N PHE A 71 8.09 12.65 -6.86
CA PHE A 71 7.55 11.37 -7.29
C PHE A 71 8.39 10.19 -6.82
N SER A 72 9.72 10.23 -6.96
CA SER A 72 10.61 9.17 -6.44
C SER A 72 10.66 9.13 -4.91
N ALA A 73 10.60 10.29 -4.26
CA ALA A 73 10.67 10.40 -2.80
C ALA A 73 9.42 9.85 -2.11
N VAL A 74 8.24 9.98 -2.74
CA VAL A 74 6.98 9.45 -2.19
C VAL A 74 7.09 7.95 -1.89
N TRP A 75 7.63 7.14 -2.80
CA TRP A 75 7.82 5.69 -2.56
C TRP A 75 8.69 5.44 -1.32
N VAL A 76 9.87 6.06 -1.25
CA VAL A 76 10.79 5.84 -0.14
C VAL A 76 10.24 6.34 1.19
N MET A 77 9.60 7.51 1.21
CA MET A 77 9.03 8.11 2.42
C MET A 77 7.78 7.38 2.92
N SER A 78 6.96 6.86 2.00
CA SER A 78 5.74 6.13 2.34
C SER A 78 5.97 4.65 2.64
N PHE A 79 7.16 4.10 2.35
CA PHE A 79 7.51 2.70 2.59
C PHE A 79 7.26 2.23 4.02
N VAL A 80 7.61 3.04 5.02
CA VAL A 80 7.40 2.68 6.45
C VAL A 80 5.91 2.60 6.76
N VAL A 81 5.12 3.56 6.26
CA VAL A 81 3.66 3.57 6.41
C VAL A 81 3.05 2.37 5.69
N TYR A 82 3.51 2.09 4.47
CA TYR A 82 3.08 0.93 3.68
C TYR A 82 3.36 -0.38 4.41
N LEU A 83 4.56 -0.54 4.97
CA LEU A 83 4.94 -1.72 5.74
C LEU A 83 4.04 -1.89 6.96
N ALA A 84 3.74 -0.80 7.68
CA ALA A 84 2.82 -0.84 8.80
C ALA A 84 1.41 -1.29 8.37
N LEU A 85 0.92 -0.82 7.22
CA LEU A 85 -0.36 -1.25 6.65
C LEU A 85 -0.37 -2.72 6.25
N VAL A 86 0.72 -3.23 5.65
CA VAL A 86 0.86 -4.64 5.29
C VAL A 86 0.87 -5.52 6.54
N LEU A 87 1.62 -5.12 7.57
CA LEU A 87 1.69 -5.85 8.84
C LEU A 87 0.34 -5.83 9.58
N ALA A 88 -0.30 -4.67 9.67
CA ALA A 88 -1.62 -4.54 10.27
C ALA A 88 -2.68 -5.32 9.49
N GLY A 89 -2.69 -5.23 8.16
CA GLY A 89 -3.57 -5.99 7.27
C GLY A 89 -3.38 -7.49 7.43
N THR A 90 -2.13 -7.94 7.54
CA THR A 90 -1.76 -9.35 7.79
C THR A 90 -2.23 -9.81 9.16
N ALA A 91 -1.94 -9.06 10.23
CA ALA A 91 -2.38 -9.37 11.58
C ALA A 91 -3.92 -9.45 11.66
N LEU A 92 -4.59 -8.47 11.07
CA LEU A 92 -6.04 -8.43 10.97
C LEU A 92 -6.60 -9.60 10.15
N ALA A 93 -5.89 -10.07 9.13
CA ALA A 93 -6.35 -11.18 8.31
C ALA A 93 -6.27 -12.55 9.02
N LEU A 94 -5.47 -12.68 10.08
CA LEU A 94 -5.40 -13.86 10.94
C LEU A 94 -6.58 -13.95 11.93
N ILE A 95 -7.25 -12.84 12.21
CA ILE A 95 -8.41 -12.81 13.11
C ILE A 95 -9.62 -13.47 12.44
N PRO A 96 -10.37 -14.34 13.13
CA PRO A 96 -11.64 -14.88 12.63
C PRO A 96 -12.60 -13.74 12.28
N LYS A 97 -12.98 -13.65 11.00
CA LYS A 97 -13.77 -12.55 10.44
C LYS A 97 -15.04 -13.06 9.75
N PRO A 98 -16.06 -12.21 9.57
CA PRO A 98 -17.29 -12.57 8.87
C PRO A 98 -17.03 -13.20 7.50
N SER A 99 -17.94 -14.06 7.05
CA SER A 99 -17.84 -14.81 5.78
C SER A 99 -17.85 -13.89 4.55
N ASN A 100 -18.42 -12.69 4.68
CA ASN A 100 -18.53 -11.71 3.61
C ASN A 100 -17.16 -11.12 3.24
N LEU A 101 -16.75 -11.29 1.97
CA LEU A 101 -15.51 -10.74 1.42
C LEU A 101 -15.48 -9.20 1.43
N TYR A 102 -16.62 -8.54 1.19
CA TYR A 102 -16.71 -7.08 1.23
C TYR A 102 -16.43 -6.53 2.63
N GLY A 103 -16.97 -7.17 3.67
CA GLY A 103 -16.71 -6.79 5.06
C GLY A 103 -15.23 -6.94 5.42
N ARG A 104 -14.58 -8.01 4.93
CA ARG A 104 -13.13 -8.23 5.13
C ARG A 104 -12.29 -7.14 4.48
N TYR A 105 -12.66 -6.73 3.28
CA TYR A 105 -12.02 -5.62 2.57
C TYR A 105 -12.14 -4.31 3.34
N PHE A 106 -13.36 -3.97 3.79
CA PHE A 106 -13.60 -2.74 4.56
C PHE A 106 -12.85 -2.71 5.89
N ILE A 107 -12.71 -3.84 6.57
CA ILE A 107 -11.90 -3.92 7.81
C ILE A 107 -10.43 -3.62 7.51
N GLY A 108 -9.90 -4.11 6.39
CA GLY A 108 -8.56 -3.73 5.94
C GLY A 108 -8.49 -2.24 5.61
N PHE A 109 -9.44 -1.73 4.84
CA PHE A 109 -9.47 -0.31 4.45
C PHE A 109 -9.48 0.64 5.66
N LEU A 110 -10.29 0.32 6.68
CA LEU A 110 -10.37 1.11 7.91
C LEU A 110 -9.17 0.94 8.84
N SER A 111 -8.29 -0.05 8.62
CA SER A 111 -7.06 -0.15 9.41
C SER A 111 -6.07 0.95 9.06
N ALA A 112 -6.15 1.53 7.86
CA ALA A 112 -5.22 2.58 7.45
C ALA A 112 -5.26 3.85 8.31
N PRO A 113 -6.43 4.47 8.58
CA PRO A 113 -6.48 5.61 9.50
C PRO A 113 -6.06 5.23 10.93
N ILE A 114 -6.28 3.99 11.36
CA ILE A 114 -5.85 3.50 12.69
C ILE A 114 -4.32 3.39 12.74
N CYS A 115 -3.68 2.83 11.71
CA CYS A 115 -2.22 2.75 11.64
C CYS A 115 -1.59 4.14 11.59
N TYR A 116 -2.19 5.08 10.84
CA TYR A 116 -1.73 6.46 10.80
C TYR A 116 -1.85 7.16 12.17
N ALA A 117 -2.97 6.97 12.87
CA ALA A 117 -3.16 7.51 14.22
C ALA A 117 -2.17 6.92 15.23
N LEU A 118 -1.88 5.62 15.14
CA LEU A 118 -0.91 4.95 16.02
C LEU A 118 0.53 5.40 15.76
N LEU A 119 0.92 5.60 14.49
CA LEU A 119 2.26 6.10 14.15
C LEU A 119 2.46 7.51 14.72
N ASN A 120 1.47 8.39 14.60
CA ASN A 120 1.52 9.75 15.16
C ASN A 120 1.55 9.81 16.70
N LEU A 121 1.14 8.74 17.40
CA LEU A 121 1.23 8.67 18.86
C LEU A 121 2.61 8.24 19.37
N VAL A 122 3.42 7.62 18.50
CA VAL A 122 4.74 7.06 18.84
C VAL A 122 5.89 7.92 18.33
N SER A 123 5.63 8.78 17.32
CA SER A 123 6.55 9.80 16.79
C SER A 123 6.49 11.10 17.58
#